data_AF-A0A7W9SRI8-F1
#
_entry.id   AF-A0A7W9SRI8-F1
#
_cell.length_a   1.000
_cell.length_b   1.000
_cell.length_c   1.000
_cell.angle_alpha   90.00
_cell.angle_beta   90.00
_cell.angle_gamma   90.00
#
_symmetry.space_group_name_H-M   'P 1'
#
loop_
_entity.id
_entity.type
_entity.pdbx_description
1 polymer ?
#
loop_
_entity_poly.entity_id
_entity_poly.type
_entity_poly.pdbx_seq_one_letter_code
_entity_poly.pdbx_strand_id
1 'polypeptide(L)'
;MHLNILSDLHQELGERDVPSVDCYTGNHCHPLCEQLVELVAYERNDGSYDVFVCEPVGACLELEAGRVDEHHIFIERIPSLSDFEEVVLRINRQLGPRYEHAVFYQESGSRHVIGQLYTQFQTQGIREMQVQPTKSGGWELLLRRKDFALAEHLQEALLAKSL
;
A
#
# COMPACT_ATOMS: atom_id res chain seq x y z
N MET A 1 19.20 12.42 -0.84
CA MET A 1 18.60 12.19 -2.17
C MET A 1 17.09 12.05 -1.94
N HIS A 2 16.38 13.16 -1.71
CA HIS A 2 14.97 13.19 -1.25
C HIS A 2 14.24 14.44 -1.75
N LEU A 3 14.24 14.68 -3.07
CA LEU A 3 13.57 15.83 -3.69
C LEU A 3 12.71 15.48 -4.91
N ASN A 4 12.56 14.19 -5.26
CA ASN A 4 11.85 13.78 -6.48
C ASN A 4 10.40 13.29 -6.28
N ILE A 5 9.90 13.13 -5.05
CA ILE A 5 8.54 12.58 -4.85
C ILE A 5 7.46 13.63 -5.19
N LEU A 6 7.74 14.92 -4.98
CA LEU A 6 6.76 15.99 -5.21
C LEU A 6 6.76 16.53 -6.65
N SER A 7 7.85 16.39 -7.40
CA SER A 7 7.91 16.82 -8.80
C SER A 7 7.11 15.91 -9.74
N ASP A 8 7.02 14.62 -9.41
CA ASP A 8 6.34 13.62 -10.24
C ASP A 8 4.81 13.64 -10.03
N LEU A 9 4.35 14.31 -8.97
CA LEU A 9 2.94 14.47 -8.58
C LEU A 9 2.13 15.37 -9.53
N HIS A 10 2.80 16.16 -10.38
CA HIS A 10 2.18 17.28 -11.08
C HIS A 10 2.11 17.17 -12.60
N GLN A 11 2.69 16.14 -13.21
CA GLN A 11 2.84 16.14 -14.67
C GLN A 11 1.61 15.64 -15.46
N GLU A 12 0.55 15.10 -14.83
CA GLU A 12 -0.55 14.46 -15.61
C GLU A 12 -2.01 14.73 -15.20
N LEU A 13 -2.36 15.64 -14.28
CA LEU A 13 -3.77 15.74 -13.84
C LEU A 13 -4.36 17.14 -13.91
N GLY A 14 -5.23 17.33 -14.91
CA GLY A 14 -6.07 18.49 -15.08
C GLY A 14 -7.22 18.57 -14.07
N GLU A 15 -7.59 19.80 -13.72
CA GLU A 15 -8.88 20.28 -13.19
C GLU A 15 -9.57 19.47 -12.08
N ARG A 16 -8.81 18.88 -11.16
CA ARG A 16 -9.27 18.62 -9.79
C ARG A 16 -8.42 19.46 -8.85
N ASP A 17 -8.98 19.93 -7.74
CA ASP A 17 -8.34 20.75 -6.70
C ASP A 17 -7.17 20.02 -6.00
N VAL A 18 -6.19 19.54 -6.76
CA VAL A 18 -4.93 18.99 -6.26
C VAL A 18 -4.06 20.20 -5.92
N PRO A 19 -3.69 20.40 -4.64
CA PRO A 19 -2.94 21.57 -4.23
C PRO A 19 -1.60 21.65 -4.98
N SER A 20 -1.15 22.86 -5.30
CA SER A 20 0.14 23.02 -5.95
C SER A 20 1.28 22.55 -5.04
N VAL A 21 2.38 22.01 -5.60
CA VAL A 21 3.56 21.58 -4.83
C VAL A 21 4.08 22.71 -3.93
N ASP A 22 3.96 23.96 -4.39
CA ASP A 22 4.32 25.16 -3.66
C ASP A 22 3.50 25.38 -2.36
N CYS A 23 2.49 24.55 -2.10
CA CYS A 23 1.70 24.57 -0.88
C CYS A 23 2.36 23.84 0.30
N TYR A 24 3.39 23.02 0.08
CA TYR A 24 3.96 22.14 1.08
C TYR A 24 5.32 22.60 1.60
N THR A 25 5.61 22.31 2.86
CA THR A 25 6.91 22.60 3.49
C THR A 25 7.99 21.58 3.10
N GLY A 26 7.57 20.44 2.55
CA GLY A 26 8.41 19.26 2.31
C GLY A 26 8.48 18.30 3.51
N ASN A 27 7.98 18.71 4.68
CA ASN A 27 7.85 17.82 5.83
C ASN A 27 6.69 16.84 5.62
N HIS A 28 6.89 15.61 6.08
CA HIS A 28 5.85 14.59 6.09
C HIS A 28 5.98 13.71 7.33
N CYS A 29 4.89 13.06 7.69
CA CYS A 29 4.82 12.16 8.83
C CYS A 29 4.13 10.86 8.43
N HIS A 30 4.63 9.77 8.98
CA HIS A 30 4.01 8.46 8.92
C HIS A 30 3.42 8.11 10.30
N PRO A 31 2.32 7.36 10.35
CA PRO A 31 1.72 6.93 11.60
C PRO A 31 2.64 5.98 12.40
N LEU A 32 2.53 6.03 13.74
CA LEU A 32 3.34 5.20 14.65
C LEU A 32 2.80 3.78 14.84
N CYS A 33 1.53 3.55 14.50
CA CYS A 33 0.86 2.27 14.69
C CYS A 33 1.16 1.29 13.54
N GLU A 34 0.39 0.20 13.41
CA GLU A 34 0.41 -0.66 12.23
C GLU A 34 -0.74 -0.25 11.29
N GLN A 35 -0.51 -0.31 9.98
CA GLN A 35 -1.45 0.13 8.96
C GLN A 35 -1.71 -0.97 7.96
N LEU A 36 -2.93 -0.99 7.45
CA LEU A 36 -3.33 -1.93 6.40
C LEU A 36 -2.86 -1.50 5.00
N VAL A 37 -2.57 -0.22 4.84
CA VAL A 37 -2.05 0.43 3.61
C VAL A 37 -1.06 1.50 4.02
N GLU A 38 -0.21 1.97 3.09
CA GLU A 38 0.68 3.08 3.39
C GLU A 38 -0.12 4.38 3.53
N LEU A 39 0.01 5.06 4.68
CA LEU A 39 -0.56 6.39 4.92
C LEU A 39 0.55 7.38 5.21
N VAL A 40 0.38 8.60 4.71
CA VAL A 40 1.30 9.71 4.96
C VAL A 40 0.53 11.03 5.12
N ALA A 41 1.03 11.90 5.98
CA ALA A 41 0.54 13.26 6.15
C ALA A 41 1.62 14.26 5.69
N TYR A 42 1.32 15.10 4.71
CA TYR A 42 2.22 16.15 4.22
C TYR A 42 1.87 17.49 4.84
N GLU A 43 2.85 18.16 5.44
CA GLU A 43 2.67 19.48 6.06
C GLU A 43 2.60 20.58 4.99
N ARG A 44 1.60 21.44 5.14
CA ARG A 44 1.37 22.62 4.31
C ARG A 44 2.03 23.85 4.92
N ASN A 45 2.27 24.86 4.09
CA ASN A 45 2.87 26.14 4.52
C ASN A 45 2.01 26.93 5.52
N ASP A 46 0.71 26.60 5.65
CA ASP A 46 -0.19 27.18 6.65
C ASP A 46 -0.23 26.40 7.98
N GLY A 47 0.60 25.34 8.11
CA GLY A 47 0.69 24.50 9.30
C GLY A 47 -0.35 23.36 9.38
N SER A 48 -1.27 23.28 8.43
CA SER A 48 -2.19 22.15 8.29
C SER A 48 -1.55 20.98 7.53
N TYR A 49 -2.21 19.82 7.49
CA TYR A 49 -1.67 18.60 6.87
C TYR A 49 -2.68 18.02 5.89
N ASP A 50 -2.24 17.66 4.69
CA ASP A 50 -3.02 16.83 3.78
C ASP A 50 -2.63 15.36 3.98
N VAL A 51 -3.63 14.51 4.16
CA VAL A 51 -3.45 13.08 4.41
C VAL A 51 -3.73 12.28 3.16
N PHE A 52 -2.84 11.34 2.85
CA PHE A 52 -2.93 10.47 1.69
C PHE A 52 -2.80 9.01 2.09
N VAL A 53 -3.45 8.16 1.30
CA VAL A 53 -3.08 6.75 1.15
C VAL A 53 -2.18 6.63 -0.08
N CYS A 54 -1.05 5.95 0.07
CA CYS A 54 -0.06 5.72 -0.98
C CYS A 54 -0.18 4.28 -1.50
N GLU A 55 -1.00 4.08 -2.52
CA GLU A 55 -1.24 2.77 -3.14
C GLU A 55 -1.32 2.94 -4.66
N PRO A 56 -0.75 2.01 -5.47
CA PRO A 56 -0.83 2.10 -6.91
C PRO A 56 -2.28 2.05 -7.40
N VAL A 57 -2.55 2.64 -8.58
CA VAL A 57 -3.87 2.63 -9.20
C VAL A 57 -4.50 1.23 -9.19
N GLY A 58 -5.73 1.14 -8.70
CA GLY A 58 -6.50 -0.09 -8.67
C GLY A 58 -6.19 -1.02 -7.49
N ALA A 59 -5.20 -0.70 -6.66
CA ALA A 59 -4.87 -1.51 -5.49
C ALA A 59 -5.83 -1.28 -4.31
N CYS A 60 -6.44 -0.09 -4.23
CA CYS A 60 -7.33 0.31 -3.13
C CYS A 60 -8.66 0.89 -3.64
N LEU A 61 -9.46 0.06 -4.31
CA LEU A 61 -10.68 0.45 -5.04
C LEU A 61 -11.68 1.26 -4.20
N GLU A 62 -11.77 0.97 -2.91
CA GLU A 62 -12.65 1.64 -1.96
C GLU A 62 -12.32 3.12 -1.76
N LEU A 63 -11.10 3.55 -2.07
CA LEU A 63 -10.62 4.92 -1.91
C LEU A 63 -10.31 5.63 -3.24
N GLU A 64 -10.38 4.93 -4.38
CA GLU A 64 -10.00 5.47 -5.70
C GLU A 64 -10.73 6.75 -6.13
N ALA A 65 -11.88 7.06 -5.53
CA ALA A 65 -12.56 8.33 -5.80
C ALA A 65 -11.68 9.56 -5.45
N GLY A 66 -10.81 9.45 -4.44
CA GLY A 66 -9.88 10.49 -3.99
C GLY A 66 -8.53 10.48 -4.71
N ARG A 67 -8.36 9.65 -5.75
CA ARG A 67 -7.12 9.48 -6.51
C ARG A 67 -6.63 10.82 -7.07
N VAL A 68 -5.36 11.14 -6.81
CA VAL A 68 -4.71 12.38 -7.29
C VAL A 68 -3.49 12.14 -8.18
N ASP A 69 -2.95 10.92 -8.26
CA ASP A 69 -1.93 10.48 -9.23
C ASP A 69 -1.75 8.95 -9.15
N GLU A 70 -0.79 8.37 -9.87
CA GLU A 70 -0.58 6.92 -9.93
C GLU A 70 -0.47 6.20 -8.57
N HIS A 71 -0.07 6.90 -7.50
CA HIS A 71 0.20 6.34 -6.18
C HIS A 71 -0.57 7.02 -5.05
N HIS A 72 -0.90 8.30 -5.15
CA HIS A 72 -1.53 9.03 -4.05
C HIS A 72 -3.05 9.09 -4.19
N ILE A 73 -3.73 8.83 -3.08
CA ILE A 73 -5.17 9.01 -2.88
C ILE A 73 -5.35 10.02 -1.77
N PHE A 74 -5.90 11.18 -2.08
CA PHE A 74 -6.22 12.19 -1.08
C PHE A 74 -7.40 11.73 -0.21
N ILE A 75 -7.22 11.82 1.11
CA ILE A 75 -8.23 11.44 2.10
C ILE A 75 -8.92 12.67 2.62
N GLU A 76 -8.17 13.53 3.31
CA GLU A 76 -8.68 14.79 3.87
C GLU A 76 -7.54 15.72 4.27
N ARG A 77 -7.91 16.95 4.62
CA ARG A 77 -7.03 17.89 5.30
C ARG A 77 -7.34 17.90 6.80
N ILE A 78 -6.31 17.79 7.63
CA ILE A 78 -6.39 17.93 9.08
C ILE A 78 -5.68 19.21 9.54
N PRO A 79 -6.18 19.89 10.59
CA PRO A 79 -5.60 21.14 11.06
C PRO A 79 -4.27 20.94 11.80
N SER A 80 -4.00 19.73 12.32
CA SER A 80 -2.80 19.44 13.09
C SER A 80 -2.38 17.97 13.00
N LEU A 81 -1.11 17.68 13.27
CA LEU A 81 -0.60 16.31 13.25
C LEU A 81 -1.24 15.42 14.32
N SER A 82 -1.73 15.98 15.43
CA SER A 82 -2.39 15.19 16.49
C SER A 82 -3.67 14.50 16.03
N ASP A 83 -4.29 14.99 14.95
CA ASP A 83 -5.51 14.39 14.39
C ASP A 83 -5.20 13.17 13.50
N PHE A 84 -3.93 12.96 13.13
CA PHE A 84 -3.56 11.97 12.12
C PHE A 84 -3.86 10.52 12.56
N GLU A 85 -3.67 10.21 13.84
CA GLU A 85 -3.97 8.88 14.37
C GLU A 85 -5.46 8.52 14.24
N GLU A 86 -6.35 9.50 14.40
CA GLU A 86 -7.79 9.30 14.22
C GLU A 86 -8.14 8.97 12.76
N VAL A 87 -7.49 9.66 11.82
CA VAL A 87 -7.64 9.38 10.38
C VAL A 87 -7.19 7.96 10.06
N VAL A 88 -6.04 7.55 10.59
CA VAL A 88 -5.47 6.20 10.37
C VAL A 88 -6.42 5.13 10.91
N LEU A 89 -6.94 5.30 12.12
CA LEU A 89 -7.92 4.39 12.70
C LEU A 89 -9.20 4.30 11.86
N ARG A 90 -9.67 5.43 11.31
CA ARG A 90 -10.85 5.46 10.46
C ARG A 90 -10.61 4.73 9.14
N ILE A 91 -9.47 4.96 8.49
CA ILE A 91 -9.09 4.28 7.24
C ILE A 91 -8.91 2.78 7.47
N ASN A 92 -8.21 2.38 8.53
CA ASN A 92 -8.03 0.96 8.86
C ASN A 92 -9.40 0.27 9.09
N ARG A 93 -10.35 0.93 9.77
CA ARG A 93 -11.71 0.40 9.95
C ARG A 93 -12.49 0.30 8.64
N GLN A 94 -12.31 1.25 7.73
CA GLN A 94 -12.98 1.27 6.42
C GLN A 94 -12.47 0.15 5.51
N LEU A 95 -11.15 -0.06 5.46
CA LEU A 95 -10.53 -1.09 4.62
C LEU A 95 -10.73 -2.49 5.20
N GLY A 96 -10.65 -2.61 6.52
CA GLY A 96 -10.94 -3.84 7.25
C GLY A 96 -10.05 -5.04 6.87
N PRO A 97 -10.48 -6.27 7.22
CA PRO A 97 -9.63 -7.46 7.08
C PRO A 97 -9.18 -7.77 5.66
N ARG A 98 -9.87 -7.22 4.65
CA ARG A 98 -9.53 -7.39 3.24
C ARG A 98 -8.10 -6.96 2.92
N TYR A 99 -7.57 -5.96 3.61
CA TYR A 99 -6.25 -5.40 3.38
C TYR A 99 -5.17 -5.94 4.32
N GLU A 100 -5.55 -6.73 5.33
CA GLU A 100 -4.60 -7.36 6.26
C GLU A 100 -3.71 -8.37 5.53
N HIS A 101 -2.42 -8.36 5.85
CA HIS A 101 -1.51 -9.43 5.48
C HIS A 101 -1.87 -10.71 6.23
N ALA A 102 -2.07 -11.79 5.48
CA ALA A 102 -2.32 -13.11 6.01
C ALA A 102 -1.43 -14.13 5.31
N VAL A 103 -1.10 -15.20 6.02
CA VAL A 103 -0.32 -16.32 5.47
C VAL A 103 -1.09 -16.92 4.30
N PHE A 104 -0.52 -16.83 3.11
CA PHE A 104 -1.04 -17.42 1.88
C PHE A 104 -0.41 -18.80 1.64
N TYR A 105 0.91 -18.90 1.80
CA TYR A 105 1.64 -20.14 1.53
C TYR A 105 2.75 -20.37 2.57
N GLN A 106 2.98 -21.64 2.92
CA GLN A 106 4.06 -22.06 3.80
C GLN A 106 4.88 -23.16 3.15
N GLU A 107 6.20 -23.13 3.34
CA GLU A 107 7.08 -24.25 2.98
C GLU A 107 8.10 -24.53 4.08
N SER A 108 8.52 -25.80 4.15
CA SER A 108 9.48 -26.27 5.15
C SER A 108 10.89 -26.34 4.57
N GLY A 109 11.90 -25.94 5.37
CA GLY A 109 13.32 -26.16 5.09
C GLY A 109 13.97 -25.27 4.01
N SER A 110 13.24 -24.84 2.98
CA SER A 110 13.73 -23.94 1.92
C SER A 110 12.76 -22.80 1.64
N ARG A 111 13.15 -21.82 0.82
CA ARG A 111 12.29 -20.75 0.31
C ARG A 111 12.10 -20.78 -1.21
N HIS A 112 12.28 -21.95 -1.82
CA HIS A 112 12.36 -22.07 -3.28
C HIS A 112 11.00 -21.83 -3.95
N VAL A 113 9.93 -22.46 -3.46
CA VAL A 113 8.59 -22.31 -4.05
C VAL A 113 8.05 -20.92 -3.78
N ILE A 114 8.27 -20.37 -2.58
CA ILE A 114 7.94 -18.98 -2.24
C ILE A 114 8.62 -18.02 -3.21
N GLY A 115 9.90 -18.23 -3.56
CA GLY A 115 10.59 -17.39 -4.53
C GLY A 115 9.95 -17.39 -5.92
N GLN A 116 9.47 -18.55 -6.38
CA GLN A 116 8.77 -18.69 -7.66
C GLN A 116 7.39 -18.00 -7.61
N LEU A 117 6.61 -18.26 -6.57
CA LEU A 117 5.31 -17.62 -6.34
C LEU A 117 5.44 -16.12 -6.27
N TYR A 118 6.38 -15.61 -5.46
CA TYR A 118 6.62 -14.17 -5.30
C TYR A 118 6.90 -13.49 -6.63
N THR A 119 7.80 -14.08 -7.44
CA THR A 119 8.14 -13.53 -8.77
C THR A 119 6.91 -13.49 -9.68
N GLN A 120 6.14 -14.58 -9.72
CA GLN A 120 4.93 -14.63 -10.55
C GLN A 120 3.88 -13.63 -10.08
N PHE A 121 3.58 -13.60 -8.79
CA PHE A 121 2.59 -12.71 -8.18
C PHE A 121 2.92 -11.24 -8.45
N GLN A 122 4.19 -10.86 -8.31
CA GLN A 122 4.66 -9.51 -8.61
C GLN A 122 4.39 -9.12 -10.07
N THR A 123 4.65 -10.01 -11.03
CA THR A 123 4.39 -9.73 -12.47
C THR A 123 2.91 -9.62 -12.82
N GLN A 124 2.03 -10.13 -11.96
CA GLN A 124 0.57 -10.16 -12.17
C GLN A 124 -0.17 -9.11 -11.34
N GLY A 125 0.55 -8.21 -10.65
CA GLY A 125 -0.02 -7.06 -9.95
C GLY A 125 -0.21 -7.24 -8.45
N ILE A 126 0.17 -8.37 -7.87
CA ILE A 126 0.21 -8.53 -6.40
C ILE A 126 1.54 -7.97 -5.92
N ARG A 127 1.53 -6.75 -5.36
CA ARG A 127 2.76 -6.03 -5.00
C ARG A 127 3.09 -6.06 -3.51
N GLU A 128 2.07 -5.99 -2.66
CA GLU A 128 2.23 -5.94 -1.20
C GLU A 128 2.34 -7.36 -0.62
N MET A 129 3.57 -7.87 -0.58
CA MET A 129 3.89 -9.23 -0.16
C MET A 129 5.03 -9.24 0.85
N GLN A 130 4.92 -10.09 1.86
CA GLN A 130 5.95 -10.27 2.89
C GLN A 130 6.40 -11.72 2.94
N VAL A 131 7.71 -11.93 3.15
CA VAL A 131 8.28 -13.26 3.35
C VAL A 131 8.98 -13.28 4.71
N GLN A 132 8.60 -14.23 5.57
CA GLN A 132 9.16 -14.32 6.91
C GLN A 132 9.41 -15.78 7.34
N PRO A 133 10.34 -16.04 8.27
CA PRO A 133 10.56 -17.38 8.81
C PRO A 133 9.45 -17.78 9.81
N THR A 134 9.11 -19.06 9.87
CA THR A 134 8.25 -19.62 10.92
C THR A 134 9.05 -19.96 12.17
N LYS A 135 8.35 -20.12 13.31
CA LYS A 135 8.94 -20.65 14.56
C LYS A 135 9.46 -22.09 14.43
N SER A 136 8.97 -22.84 13.44
CA SER A 136 9.32 -24.25 13.19
C SER A 136 10.46 -24.43 12.18
N GLY A 137 11.11 -23.35 11.74
CA GLY A 137 12.23 -23.41 10.77
C GLY A 137 11.79 -23.51 9.31
N GLY A 138 10.52 -23.18 9.01
CA GLY A 138 10.00 -22.99 7.66
C GLY A 138 9.95 -21.52 7.26
N TRP A 139 9.25 -21.24 6.17
CA TRP A 139 9.04 -19.91 5.62
C TRP A 139 7.56 -19.72 5.28
N GLU A 140 7.09 -18.48 5.40
CA GLU A 140 5.72 -18.07 5.06
C GLU A 140 5.77 -16.93 4.05
N LEU A 141 4.88 -16.99 3.06
CA LEU A 141 4.52 -15.88 2.19
C LEU A 141 3.18 -15.31 2.67
N LEU A 142 3.18 -14.05 3.05
CA LEU A 142 2.00 -13.30 3.43
C LEU A 142 1.61 -12.36 2.31
N LEU A 143 0.32 -12.32 1.99
CA LEU A 143 -0.29 -11.42 1.02
C LEU A 143 -1.45 -10.69 1.69
N ARG A 144 -1.88 -9.57 1.15
CA ARG A 144 -3.16 -8.97 1.55
C ARG A 144 -4.30 -9.91 1.16
N ARG A 145 -5.29 -10.11 2.04
CA ARG A 145 -6.41 -11.04 1.78
C ARG A 145 -7.14 -10.78 0.46
N LYS A 146 -7.23 -9.51 0.04
CA LYS A 146 -7.84 -9.12 -1.24
C LYS A 146 -7.19 -9.77 -2.45
N ASP A 147 -5.91 -10.13 -2.36
CA ASP A 147 -5.12 -10.66 -3.46
C ASP A 147 -5.15 -12.20 -3.51
N PHE A 148 -5.80 -12.87 -2.53
CA PHE A 148 -5.82 -14.34 -2.42
C PHE A 148 -6.44 -15.02 -3.63
N ALA A 149 -7.60 -14.54 -4.12
CA ALA A 149 -8.28 -15.17 -5.25
C ALA A 149 -7.42 -15.18 -6.52
N LEU A 150 -6.67 -14.08 -6.77
CA LEU A 150 -5.73 -14.02 -7.88
C LEU A 150 -4.53 -14.94 -7.62
N ALA A 151 -3.99 -14.93 -6.41
CA ALA A 151 -2.85 -15.76 -6.02
C ALA A 151 -3.17 -17.27 -6.17
N GLU A 152 -4.36 -17.72 -5.76
CA GLU A 152 -4.85 -19.09 -5.93
C GLU A 152 -4.88 -19.49 -7.41
N HIS A 153 -5.50 -18.66 -8.25
CA HIS A 153 -5.55 -18.90 -9.70
C HIS A 153 -4.15 -19.01 -10.33
N LEU A 154 -3.23 -18.14 -9.92
CA LEU A 154 -1.85 -18.13 -10.40
C LEU A 154 -1.04 -19.34 -9.90
N GLN A 155 -1.25 -19.77 -8.65
CA GLN A 155 -0.61 -20.93 -8.06
C GLN A 155 -1.04 -22.23 -8.79
N GLU A 156 -2.32 -22.40 -9.08
CA GLU A 156 -2.82 -23.56 -9.85
C GLU A 156 -2.16 -23.64 -11.23
N ALA A 157 -2.03 -22.51 -11.92
CA ALA A 157 -1.36 -22.44 -13.23
C ALA A 157 0.13 -22.78 -13.18
N LEU A 158 0.82 -22.51 -12.07
CA LEU A 158 2.21 -22.90 -11.85
C LEU A 158 2.36 -24.40 -11.67
N LEU A 159 1.51 -24.98 -10.83
CA LEU A 159 1.53 -26.41 -10.54
C LEU A 159 1.17 -27.23 -11.77
N ALA A 160 0.22 -26.76 -12.58
CA ALA A 160 -0.14 -27.41 -13.84
C ALA A 160 0.97 -27.41 -14.90
N LYS A 161 1.92 -26.46 -14.85
CA LYS A 161 3.09 -26.41 -15.75
C LYS A 161 4.28 -27.23 -15.27
N SER A 162 4.23 -27.73 -14.04
CA SER A 162 5.29 -28.52 -13.41
C SER A 162 5.04 -30.04 -13.52
N LEU A 163 3.92 -30.43 -14.14
CA LEU A 163 3.51 -31.80 -14.49
C LEU A 163 3.72 -32.06 -15.98
#